data_AF-A0AAV4I6C5-F1
#
_entry.id   AF-A0AAV4I6C5-F1
#
_cell.length_a   1.000
_cell.length_b   1.000
_cell.length_c   1.000
_cell.angle_alpha   90.00
_cell.angle_beta   90.00
_cell.angle_gamma   90.00
#
_symmetry.space_group_name_H-M   'P 1'
#
loop_
_entity.id
_entity.type
_entity.pdbx_description
1 polymer ?
#
loop_
_entity_poly.entity_id
_entity_poly.type
_entity_poly.pdbx_seq_one_letter_code
_entity_poly.pdbx_strand_id
1 'polypeptide(L)'
;MQRSLTWKDIWQMAPLRISFLIRSVYDLLPSNANWGKKDDPTCPLCHSRQTTERVLSSCKVALPQRRYTWRHNRVLQELASVISTE
;
A
#
# COMPACT_ATOMS: atom_id res chain seq x y z
N MET A 1 9.06 -12.51 -5.95
CA MET A 1 9.09 -11.79 -7.24
C MET A 1 9.81 -10.46 -7.01
N GLN A 2 11.10 -10.39 -7.30
CA GLN A 2 11.87 -9.15 -7.18
C GLN A 2 11.76 -8.44 -8.53
N ARG A 3 10.94 -7.40 -8.62
CA ARG A 3 10.93 -6.52 -9.80
C ARG A 3 12.04 -5.50 -9.61
N SER A 4 13.12 -5.63 -10.37
CA SER A 4 14.18 -4.61 -10.43
C SER A 4 13.78 -3.53 -11.44
N LEU A 5 13.75 -2.28 -10.99
CA LEU A 5 13.58 -1.12 -11.87
C LEU A 5 14.96 -0.70 -12.36
N THR A 6 15.14 -0.60 -13.68
CA THR A 6 16.37 -0.06 -14.24
C THR A 6 16.32 1.47 -14.28
N TRP A 7 17.49 2.10 -14.34
CA TRP A 7 17.57 3.55 -14.50
C TRP A 7 16.86 4.05 -15.77
N LYS A 8 16.88 3.23 -16.83
CA LYS A 8 16.21 3.54 -18.09
C LYS A 8 14.68 3.55 -17.94
N ASP A 9 14.13 2.59 -17.18
CA ASP A 9 12.68 2.54 -16.93
C ASP A 9 12.21 3.79 -16.18
N ILE A 10 12.97 4.23 -15.18
CA ILE A 10 12.65 5.43 -14.39
C ILE A 10 12.61 6.67 -15.29
N TRP A 11 13.60 6.85 -16.17
CA TRP A 11 13.64 8.01 -17.08
C TRP A 11 12.48 8.05 -18.08
N GLN A 12 11.92 6.89 -18.44
CA GLN A 12 10.83 6.79 -19.41
C GLN A 12 9.43 6.85 -18.75
N MET A 13 9.34 6.74 -17.43
CA MET A 13 8.06 6.76 -16.73
C MET A 13 7.52 8.18 -16.60
N ALA A 14 6.19 8.31 -16.75
CA ALA A 14 5.50 9.54 -16.41
C ALA A 14 5.76 9.91 -14.94
N PRO A 15 5.99 11.20 -14.60
CA PRO A 15 6.35 11.63 -13.23
C PRO A 15 5.38 11.14 -12.15
N LEU A 16 4.07 11.14 -12.45
CA LEU A 16 3.03 10.65 -11.54
C LEU A 16 3.14 9.13 -11.29
N ARG A 17 3.55 8.34 -12.29
CA ARG A 17 3.75 6.89 -12.14
C ARG A 17 4.94 6.59 -11.25
N ILE A 18 6.05 7.31 -11.42
CA ILE A 18 7.23 7.17 -10.56
C ILE A 18 6.89 7.52 -9.12
N SER A 19 6.21 8.66 -8.91
CA SER A 19 5.80 9.12 -7.59
C SER A 19 4.91 8.09 -6.89
N PHE A 20 3.93 7.54 -7.61
CA PHE A 20 3.06 6.48 -7.10
C PHE A 20 3.86 5.23 -6.72
N LEU A 21 4.77 4.79 -7.59
CA LEU A 21 5.53 3.56 -7.38
C LEU A 21 6.51 3.68 -6.19
N ILE A 22 7.22 4.80 -6.06
CA ILE A 22 8.09 5.04 -4.90
C ILE A 22 7.24 5.05 -3.62
N ARG A 23 6.10 5.76 -3.62
CA ARG A 23 5.23 5.84 -2.44
C ARG A 23 4.54 4.52 -2.10
N SER A 24 4.33 3.62 -3.06
CA SER A 24 3.70 2.32 -2.82
C SER A 24 4.67 1.26 -2.30
N VAL A 25 5.96 1.38 -2.65
CA VAL A 25 7.01 0.45 -2.22
C VAL A 25 7.65 0.89 -0.91
N TYR A 26 7.88 2.19 -0.74
CA TYR A 26 8.44 2.75 0.49
C TYR A 26 7.31 3.17 1.44
N ASP A 27 7.61 3.17 2.73
CA ASP A 27 6.69 3.60 3.77
C ASP A 27 6.53 5.14 3.75
N LEU A 28 5.97 5.68 2.66
CA LEU A 28 5.77 7.11 2.42
C LEU A 28 4.28 7.47 2.31
N LEU A 29 3.41 6.46 2.37
CA LEU A 29 1.98 6.64 2.44
C LEU A 29 1.56 7.08 3.86
N PRO A 30 0.38 7.70 4.00
CA PRO A 30 -0.18 8.06 5.30
C PRO A 30 -0.27 6.86 6.24
N SER A 31 0.60 6.81 7.25
CA SER A 31 0.61 5.85 8.33
C SER A 31 0.97 6.58 9.63
N ASN A 32 0.63 6.02 10.80
CA ASN A 32 1.03 6.65 12.07
C ASN A 32 2.56 6.75 12.19
N ALA A 33 3.34 5.90 11.49
CA ALA A 33 4.80 5.96 11.49
C ALA A 33 5.39 7.13 10.69
N ASN A 34 4.72 7.61 9.63
CA ASN A 34 5.33 8.59 8.69
C ASN A 34 4.64 9.95 8.66
N TRP A 35 3.48 10.09 9.29
CA TRP A 35 2.74 11.36 9.29
C TRP A 35 3.11 12.29 10.44
N GLY A 36 3.89 11.84 11.44
CA GLY A 36 4.29 12.68 12.57
C GLY A 36 3.12 13.27 13.38
N LYS A 37 1.90 12.77 13.18
CA LYS A 37 0.68 13.26 13.86
C LYS A 37 0.42 12.59 15.21
N LYS A 38 1.21 11.57 15.56
CA LYS A 38 1.12 10.84 16.82
C LYS A 38 2.52 10.59 17.35
N ASP A 39 2.69 10.76 18.65
CA ASP A 39 3.94 10.45 19.36
C ASP A 39 4.22 8.95 19.37
N ASP A 40 3.15 8.13 19.42
CA ASP A 40 3.25 6.68 19.36
C ASP A 40 2.76 6.13 17.99
N PRO A 41 3.66 5.59 17.16
CA PRO A 41 3.32 5.04 15.85
C PRO A 41 2.79 3.60 15.93
N THR A 42 1.96 3.27 16.93
CA THR A 42 1.39 1.94 17.10
C THR A 42 0.07 1.77 16.35
N CYS A 43 -0.20 0.52 15.98
CA CYS A 43 -1.46 0.10 15.39
C CYS A 43 -2.52 0.00 16.49
N PRO A 44 -3.71 0.61 16.33
CA PRO A 44 -4.74 0.58 17.36
C PRO A 44 -5.36 -0.80 17.60
N LEU A 45 -5.11 -1.77 16.71
CA LEU A 45 -5.68 -3.12 16.81
C LEU A 45 -4.69 -4.14 17.35
N CYS A 46 -3.43 -4.09 16.92
CA CYS A 46 -2.43 -5.10 17.28
C CYS A 46 -1.25 -4.54 18.08
N HIS A 47 -1.27 -3.25 18.42
CA HIS A 47 -0.26 -2.52 19.21
C HIS A 47 1.18 -2.63 18.71
N SER A 48 1.39 -3.16 17.51
CA SER A 48 2.68 -3.19 16.84
C SER A 48 2.89 -1.90 16.05
N ARG A 49 4.15 -1.56 15.72
CA ARG A 49 4.45 -0.41 14.84
C ARG A 49 3.61 -0.44 13.57
N GLN A 50 2.93 0.67 13.29
CA GLN A 50 2.01 0.84 12.18
C GLN A 50 2.72 1.45 10.97
N THR A 51 3.31 0.57 10.17
CA THR A 51 3.81 0.87 8.82
C THR A 51 2.66 0.83 7.80
N THR A 52 2.91 1.34 6.59
CA THR A 52 1.99 1.25 5.45
C THR A 52 1.61 -0.20 5.17
N GLU A 53 2.57 -1.13 5.18
CA GLU A 53 2.29 -2.56 4.98
C GLU A 53 1.29 -3.10 6.01
N ARG A 54 1.43 -2.71 7.27
CA ARG A 54 0.49 -3.07 8.36
C ARG A 54 -0.90 -2.51 8.10
N VAL A 55 -1.00 -1.27 7.62
CA VAL A 55 -2.26 -0.59 7.28
C VAL A 55 -2.92 -1.23 6.06
N LEU A 56 -2.13 -1.75 5.12
CA LEU A 56 -2.65 -2.24 3.85
C LEU A 56 -3.00 -3.73 3.85
N SER A 57 -2.25 -4.59 4.55
CA SER A 57 -2.39 -6.04 4.43
C SER A 57 -1.93 -6.86 5.64
N SER A 58 -1.00 -6.37 6.46
CA SER A 58 -0.22 -7.23 7.36
C SER A 58 -0.52 -7.06 8.86
N CYS A 59 -1.68 -6.50 9.24
CA CYS A 59 -2.08 -6.48 10.65
C CYS A 59 -2.60 -7.85 11.10
N LYS A 60 -2.01 -8.40 12.16
CA LYS A 60 -2.36 -9.71 12.75
C LYS A 60 -3.81 -9.81 13.23
N VAL A 61 -4.46 -8.67 13.51
CA VAL A 61 -5.85 -8.61 13.98
C VAL A 61 -6.81 -8.26 12.83
N ALA A 62 -6.46 -7.29 11.99
CA ALA A 62 -7.34 -6.83 10.93
C ALA A 62 -7.52 -7.86 9.80
N LEU A 63 -6.47 -8.65 9.51
CA LEU A 63 -6.50 -9.66 8.45
C LEU A 63 -7.49 -10.80 8.79
N PRO A 64 -7.42 -11.49 9.95
CA PRO A 64 -8.41 -12.52 10.31
C PRO A 64 -9.84 -11.95 10.44
N GLN A 65 -9.97 -10.70 10.89
CA GLN A 65 -11.26 -10.01 11.01
C GLN A 65 -11.83 -9.53 9.67
N ARG A 66 -11.18 -9.84 8.54
CA ARG A 66 -11.64 -9.48 7.19
C ARG A 66 -11.87 -7.97 6.99
N ARG A 67 -11.16 -7.12 7.75
CA ARG A 67 -11.32 -5.65 7.67
C ARG A 67 -10.82 -5.06 6.34
N TYR A 68 -10.00 -5.81 5.60
CA TYR A 68 -9.49 -5.40 4.30
C TYR A 68 -10.41 -5.77 3.13
N THR A 69 -11.42 -6.61 3.36
CA THR A 69 -12.23 -7.21 2.28
C THR A 69 -12.88 -6.17 1.39
N TRP A 70 -13.47 -5.10 1.93
CA TRP A 70 -14.10 -4.08 1.08
C TRP A 70 -13.09 -3.39 0.15
N ARG A 71 -11.96 -2.91 0.70
CA ARG A 71 -10.95 -2.19 -0.09
C ARG A 71 -10.27 -3.10 -1.11
N HIS A 72 -9.90 -4.31 -0.70
CA HIS A 72 -9.26 -5.29 -1.60
C HIS A 72 -10.23 -5.74 -2.69
N ASN A 73 -11.47 -6.09 -2.35
CA ASN A 73 -12.47 -6.49 -3.33
C ASN A 73 -12.77 -5.36 -4.31
N ARG A 74 -12.80 -4.10 -3.85
CA ARG A 74 -13.02 -2.97 -4.75
C ARG A 74 -11.89 -2.85 -5.77
N VAL A 75 -10.62 -2.93 -5.33
CA VAL A 75 -9.48 -2.91 -6.26
C VAL A 75 -9.54 -4.09 -7.24
N LEU A 76 -9.88 -5.29 -6.76
CA LEU A 76 -10.01 -6.46 -7.62
C LEU A 76 -11.16 -6.32 -8.63
N GLN A 77 -12.28 -5.70 -8.25
CA GLN A 77 -13.39 -5.41 -9.17
C GLN A 77 -12.98 -4.45 -10.29
N GLU A 78 -12.25 -3.38 -9.98
CA GLU A 78 -11.76 -2.44 -11.00
C GLU A 78 -10.72 -3.10 -11.92
N LEU A 79 -9.87 -3.97 -11.40
CA LEU A 79 -8.93 -4.72 -12.24
C LEU A 79 -9.67 -5.70 -13.15
N ALA A 80 -10.68 -6.40 -12.62
CA ALA A 80 -11.49 -7.32 -13.39
C ALA A 80 -12.28 -6.61 -14.50
N SER A 81 -12.82 -5.41 -14.23
CA SER A 81 -13.57 -4.65 -15.26
C SER A 81 -12.67 -4.28 -16.44
N VAL A 82 -11.44 -3.83 -16.18
CA VAL A 82 -10.48 -3.51 -17.25
C VAL A 82 -10.11 -4.75 -18.04
N ILE A 83 -9.76 -5.85 -17.37
CA ILE A 83 -9.33 -7.10 -18.02
C ILE A 83 -10.46 -7.76 -18.82
N SER A 84 -11.70 -7.69 -18.35
CA SER A 84 -12.86 -8.26 -19.07
C SER A 84 -13.33 -7.42 -20.25
N THR A 85 -12.83 -6.19 -20.42
CA THR A 85 -13.17 -5.31 -21.54
C THR A 85 -12.14 -5.39 -22.68
N GLU A 86 -10.98 -6.01 -22.44
CA GLU A 86 -10.00 -6.42 -23.46
C GLU A 86 -10.36 -7.77 -24.07
#